data_AF-B8GS26-F1
#
_entry.id   AF-B8GS26-F1
#
_cell.length_a   1.000
_cell.length_b   1.000
_cell.length_c   1.000
_cell.angle_alpha   90.00
_cell.angle_beta   90.00
_cell.angle_gamma   90.00
#
_symmetry.space_group_name_H-M   'P 1'
#
loop_
_entity.id
_entity.type
_entity.pdbx_description
1 polymer ?
#
loop_
_entity_poly.entity_id
_entity_poly.type
_entity_poly.pdbx_seq_one_letter_code
_entity_poly.pdbx_strand_id
1 'polypeptide(L)'
;MLTRILLALLLTLLAVAAWQFQRAQHLDAMLDIEAEALARMTAHRDAWRERTMSVLEQLGEERRRSRAAERAVVELQEVLAERDADYREIQRRIRQAPAEADGPVAPVLRETLEALP
;
A
#
# COMPACT_ATOMS: atom_id res chain seq x y z
N MET A 1 28.75 -12.90 78.86
CA MET A 1 27.35 -12.80 78.37
C MET A 1 27.18 -11.68 77.35
N LEU A 2 27.72 -10.47 77.59
CA LEU A 2 27.63 -9.32 76.69
C LEU A 2 28.10 -9.60 75.24
N THR A 3 29.21 -10.32 75.06
CA THR A 3 29.77 -10.67 73.75
C THR A 3 28.85 -11.54 72.89
N ARG A 4 28.12 -12.47 73.51
CA ARG A 4 27.14 -13.33 72.80
C ARG A 4 25.93 -12.55 72.32
N ILE A 5 25.49 -11.57 73.12
CA ILE A 5 24.36 -10.68 72.77
C ILE A 5 24.76 -9.77 71.60
N LEU A 6 25.98 -9.21 71.63
CA LEU A 6 26.52 -8.41 70.53
C LEU A 6 26.63 -9.21 69.22
N LEU A 7 27.09 -10.47 69.29
CA LEU A 7 27.15 -11.35 68.12
C LEU A 7 25.76 -11.66 67.55
N ALA A 8 24.77 -11.92 68.41
CA ALA A 8 23.40 -12.16 67.97
C ALA A 8 22.78 -10.91 67.30
N LEU A 9 23.04 -9.72 67.83
CA LEU A 9 22.62 -8.46 67.23
C LEU A 9 23.31 -8.21 65.89
N LEU A 10 24.60 -8.51 65.77
CA LEU A 10 25.32 -8.36 64.51
C LEU A 10 24.79 -9.33 63.44
N LEU A 11 24.52 -10.58 63.80
CA LEU A 11 23.96 -11.59 62.89
C LEU A 11 22.56 -11.21 62.40
N THR A 12 21.71 -10.69 63.29
CA THR A 12 20.37 -10.22 62.90
C THR A 12 20.45 -9.01 61.98
N LEU A 13 21.35 -8.06 62.23
CA LEU A 13 21.61 -6.92 61.34
C LEU A 13 22.08 -7.37 59.96
N LEU A 14 23.01 -8.33 59.90
CA LEU A 14 23.50 -8.89 58.64
C LEU A 14 22.40 -9.63 57.88
N ALA A 15 21.55 -10.41 58.58
CA ALA A 15 20.42 -11.09 57.97
C ALA A 15 19.40 -10.11 57.39
N VAL A 16 19.08 -9.03 58.12
CA VAL A 16 18.18 -7.98 57.63
C VAL A 16 18.78 -7.23 56.45
N ALA A 17 20.07 -6.90 56.48
CA ALA A 17 20.75 -6.25 55.37
C ALA A 17 20.79 -7.13 54.11
N ALA A 18 21.08 -8.43 54.27
CA ALA A 18 21.07 -9.38 53.16
C ALA A 18 19.66 -9.54 52.55
N TRP A 19 18.63 -9.62 53.40
CA TRP A 19 17.24 -9.69 52.94
C TRP A 19 16.81 -8.43 52.19
N GLN A 20 17.16 -7.24 52.71
CA GLN A 20 16.89 -5.96 52.04
C GLN A 20 17.61 -5.85 50.70
N PHE A 21 18.86 -6.28 50.64
CA PHE A 21 19.64 -6.28 49.41
C PHE A 21 19.04 -7.22 48.35
N GLN A 22 18.66 -8.43 48.74
CA GLN A 22 17.99 -9.37 47.84
C GLN A 22 16.63 -8.83 47.36
N ARG A 23 15.89 -8.16 48.25
CA ARG A 23 14.61 -7.54 47.90
C ARG A 23 14.79 -6.38 46.91
N ALA A 24 15.80 -5.54 47.10
CA ALA A 24 16.14 -4.46 46.18
C ALA A 24 16.49 -5.02 44.79
N GLN A 25 17.36 -6.04 44.72
CA GLN A 25 17.70 -6.70 43.46
C GLN A 25 16.49 -7.30 42.74
N HIS A 26 15.56 -7.88 43.49
CA HIS A 26 14.34 -8.45 42.91
C HIS A 26 13.42 -7.37 42.32
N LEU A 27 13.29 -6.22 43.00
CA LEU A 27 12.53 -5.08 42.51
C LEU A 27 13.15 -4.48 41.25
N ASP A 28 14.47 -4.28 41.23
CA ASP A 28 15.18 -3.78 40.06
C ASP A 28 14.99 -4.71 38.86
N ALA A 29 15.13 -6.04 39.07
CA ALA A 29 14.89 -7.02 38.02
C ALA A 29 13.46 -6.98 37.47
N MET A 30 12.45 -6.73 38.32
CA MET A 30 11.06 -6.57 37.85
C MET A 30 10.88 -5.30 37.03
N LEU A 31 11.47 -4.18 37.46
CA LEU A 31 11.41 -2.91 36.74
C LEU A 31 12.07 -3.01 35.36
N ASP A 32 13.20 -3.69 35.26
CA ASP A 32 13.88 -3.92 33.98
C ASP A 32 13.00 -4.74 33.02
N ILE A 33 12.35 -5.80 33.52
CA ILE A 33 11.43 -6.61 32.71
C ILE A 33 10.24 -5.77 32.20
N GLU A 34 9.65 -4.94 33.06
CA GLU A 34 8.54 -4.06 32.66
C GLU A 34 8.99 -3.00 31.64
N ALA A 35 10.16 -2.40 31.85
CA ALA A 35 10.74 -1.42 30.92
C ALA A 35 11.01 -2.06 29.56
N GLU A 36 11.56 -3.27 29.51
CA GLU A 36 11.76 -4.03 28.27
C GLU A 36 10.44 -4.42 27.60
N ALA A 37 9.42 -4.79 28.37
CA ALA A 37 8.10 -5.11 27.84
C ALA A 37 7.46 -3.87 27.19
N LEU A 38 7.51 -2.71 27.87
CA LEU A 38 7.02 -1.43 27.35
C LEU A 38 7.79 -0.98 26.11
N ALA A 39 9.11 -1.13 26.12
CA ALA A 39 9.95 -0.80 24.97
C ALA A 39 9.57 -1.67 23.76
N ARG A 40 9.40 -2.98 23.96
CA ARG A 40 8.94 -3.90 22.89
C ARG A 40 7.56 -3.55 22.38
N MET A 41 6.60 -3.30 23.26
CA MET A 41 5.24 -2.89 22.85
C MET A 41 5.25 -1.59 22.05
N THR A 42 6.07 -0.62 22.47
CA THR A 42 6.23 0.66 21.78
C THR A 42 6.84 0.46 20.40
N ALA A 43 7.92 -0.32 20.30
CA ALA A 43 8.55 -0.64 19.03
C ALA A 43 7.60 -1.37 18.08
N HIS A 44 6.82 -2.34 18.58
CA HIS A 44 5.80 -3.03 17.79
C HIS A 44 4.71 -2.08 17.29
N ARG A 45 4.19 -1.21 18.16
CA ARG A 45 3.20 -0.20 17.80
C ARG A 45 3.73 0.73 16.70
N ASP A 46 4.96 1.20 16.84
CA ASP A 46 5.55 2.15 15.91
C ASP A 46 5.84 1.49 14.56
N ALA A 47 6.34 0.24 14.54
CA ALA A 47 6.48 -0.55 13.33
C ALA A 47 5.14 -0.83 12.63
N TRP A 48 4.08 -1.11 13.39
CA TRP A 48 2.73 -1.25 12.83
C TRP A 48 2.23 0.05 12.23
N ARG A 49 2.40 1.18 12.92
CA ARG A 49 2.02 2.51 12.43
C ARG A 49 2.74 2.83 11.12
N GLU A 50 4.05 2.60 11.05
CA GLU A 50 4.86 2.83 9.86
C GLU A 50 4.38 1.98 8.68
N ARG A 51 4.16 0.68 8.89
CA ARG A 51 3.60 -0.22 7.85
C ARG A 51 2.23 0.24 7.38
N THR A 52 1.33 0.62 8.29
CA THR A 52 0.01 1.11 7.92
C THR A 52 0.11 2.38 7.08
N MET A 53 0.97 3.32 7.44
CA MET A 53 1.19 4.54 6.66
C MET A 53 1.71 4.23 5.25
N SER A 54 2.68 3.33 5.13
CA SER A 54 3.20 2.89 3.83
C SER A 54 2.12 2.23 2.96
N VAL A 55 1.29 1.34 3.54
CA VAL A 55 0.19 0.70 2.83
C VAL A 55 -0.86 1.72 2.38
N LEU A 56 -1.20 2.71 3.22
CA LEU A 56 -2.14 3.77 2.85
C LEU A 56 -1.61 4.64 1.72
N GLU A 57 -0.31 4.94 1.71
CA GLU A 57 0.34 5.68 0.63
C GLU A 57 0.30 4.89 -0.70
N GLN A 58 0.66 3.61 -0.66
CA GLN A 58 0.59 2.72 -1.82
C GLN A 58 -0.84 2.62 -2.37
N LEU A 59 -1.83 2.45 -1.50
CA LEU A 59 -3.24 2.42 -1.89
C LEU A 59 -3.68 3.75 -2.52
N GLY A 60 -3.20 4.88 -1.99
CA GLY A 60 -3.45 6.20 -2.55
C GLY A 60 -2.89 6.34 -3.97
N GLU A 61 -1.67 5.85 -4.19
CA GLU A 61 -1.02 5.87 -5.50
C GLU A 61 -1.71 4.95 -6.52
N GLU A 62 -2.04 3.72 -6.13
CA GLU A 62 -2.78 2.80 -7.00
C GLU A 62 -4.15 3.38 -7.40
N ARG A 63 -4.86 4.01 -6.47
CA ARG A 63 -6.13 4.69 -6.77
C ARG A 63 -5.96 5.84 -7.74
N ARG A 64 -4.87 6.61 -7.66
CA ARG A 64 -4.57 7.67 -8.62
C ARG A 64 -4.29 7.09 -10.01
N ARG A 65 -3.48 6.03 -10.10
CA ARG A 65 -3.18 5.33 -11.36
C ARG A 65 -4.42 4.73 -12.00
N SER A 66 -5.26 4.05 -11.22
CA SER A 66 -6.54 3.49 -11.69
C SER A 66 -7.45 4.58 -12.26
N ARG A 67 -7.65 5.70 -11.55
CA ARG A 67 -8.47 6.82 -12.08
C ARG A 67 -7.88 7.49 -13.32
N ALA A 68 -6.56 7.50 -13.46
CA ALA A 68 -5.91 8.02 -14.66
C ALA A 68 -6.11 7.07 -15.84
N ALA A 69 -5.97 5.76 -15.63
CA ALA A 69 -6.24 4.74 -16.64
C ALA A 69 -7.71 4.73 -17.08
N GLU A 70 -8.65 4.81 -16.14
CA GLU A 70 -10.09 4.92 -16.45
C GLU A 70 -10.39 6.12 -17.34
N ARG A 71 -9.81 7.29 -17.03
CA ARG A 71 -9.96 8.49 -17.86
C ARG A 71 -9.37 8.31 -19.26
N ALA A 72 -8.18 7.71 -19.36
CA ALA A 72 -7.55 7.43 -20.64
C ALA A 72 -8.37 6.44 -21.50
N VAL A 73 -9.03 5.46 -20.87
CA VAL A 73 -9.94 4.53 -21.57
C VAL A 73 -11.15 5.27 -22.12
N VAL A 74 -11.77 6.16 -21.34
CA VAL A 74 -12.91 6.96 -21.80
C VAL A 74 -12.50 7.87 -22.96
N GLU A 75 -11.37 8.58 -22.83
CA GLU A 75 -10.82 9.43 -23.89
C GLU A 75 -10.54 8.63 -25.18
N LEU A 76 -9.95 7.44 -25.05
CA LEU A 76 -9.72 6.56 -26.20
C LEU A 76 -11.03 6.10 -26.85
N GLN A 77 -12.06 5.78 -26.06
CA GLN A 77 -13.37 5.40 -26.58
C GLN A 77 -14.05 6.55 -27.35
N GLU A 78 -13.93 7.79 -26.86
CA GLU A 78 -14.43 8.97 -27.56
C GLU A 78 -13.72 9.18 -28.90
N VAL A 79 -12.39 9.07 -28.93
CA VAL A 79 -11.59 9.17 -30.17
C VAL A 79 -11.97 8.06 -31.15
N LEU A 80 -12.12 6.82 -30.68
CA LEU A 80 -12.52 5.71 -31.54
C LEU A 80 -13.94 5.92 -32.11
N ALA A 81 -14.87 6.41 -31.29
CA ALA A 81 -16.23 6.71 -31.75
C ALA A 81 -16.27 7.81 -32.83
N GLU A 82 -15.44 8.84 -32.69
CA GLU A 82 -15.26 9.89 -33.71
C GLU A 82 -14.72 9.30 -35.02
N ARG A 83 -13.66 8.48 -34.93
CA ARG A 83 -13.06 7.84 -36.11
C ARG A 83 -14.00 6.87 -36.81
N ASP A 84 -14.79 6.11 -36.04
CA ASP A 84 -15.81 5.22 -36.59
C ASP A 84 -16.96 6.01 -37.26
N ALA A 85 -17.28 7.20 -36.77
CA ALA A 85 -18.26 8.07 -37.42
C ALA A 85 -17.72 8.62 -38.75
N ASP A 86 -16.48 9.12 -38.75
CA ASP A 86 -15.79 9.60 -39.96
C ASP A 86 -15.68 8.50 -41.02
N TYR A 87 -15.28 7.29 -40.59
CA TYR A 87 -15.15 6.15 -41.49
C TYR A 87 -16.50 5.75 -42.11
N ARG A 88 -17.57 5.69 -41.30
CA ARG A 88 -18.92 5.41 -41.79
C ARG A 88 -19.41 6.48 -42.76
N GLU A 89 -19.07 7.74 -42.53
CA GLU A 89 -19.41 8.83 -43.43
C GLU A 89 -18.69 8.69 -44.78
N ILE A 90 -17.39 8.37 -44.75
CA ILE A 90 -16.61 8.11 -45.97
C ILE A 90 -17.19 6.92 -46.73
N GLN A 91 -17.49 5.80 -46.05
CA GLN A 91 -18.13 4.64 -46.68
C GLN A 91 -19.49 5.00 -47.29
N ARG A 92 -20.29 5.84 -46.63
CA ARG A 92 -21.58 6.30 -47.18
C ARG A 92 -21.37 7.11 -48.46
N ARG A 93 -20.42 8.03 -48.47
CA ARG A 93 -20.09 8.86 -49.65
C ARG A 93 -19.59 8.01 -50.82
N ILE A 94 -18.75 7.02 -50.56
CA ILE A 94 -18.26 6.08 -51.58
C ILE A 94 -19.43 5.29 -52.19
N ARG A 95 -20.32 4.73 -51.35
CA ARG A 95 -21.51 4.00 -51.82
C ARG A 95 -22.47 4.86 -52.64
N GLN A 96 -22.61 6.14 -52.30
CA GLN A 96 -23.49 7.08 -52.99
C GLN A 96 -22.87 7.70 -54.25
N ALA A 97 -21.56 7.58 -54.46
CA ALA A 97 -20.89 8.13 -55.61
C ALA A 97 -21.27 7.34 -56.88
N PRO A 98 -21.62 8.02 -57.99
CA PRO A 98 -21.93 7.35 -59.26
C PRO A 98 -20.73 6.55 -59.78
N ALA A 99 -21.00 5.43 -60.44
CA ALA A 99 -19.95 4.55 -60.97
C ALA A 99 -19.12 5.24 -62.08
N GLU A 100 -19.68 6.24 -62.77
CA GLU A 100 -18.91 7.02 -63.76
C GLU A 100 -17.85 7.93 -63.13
N ALA A 101 -17.92 8.18 -61.82
CA ALA A 101 -16.91 8.94 -61.07
C ALA A 101 -15.72 8.07 -60.60
N ASP A 102 -15.80 6.76 -60.78
CA ASP A 102 -14.72 5.84 -60.44
C ASP A 102 -13.63 5.89 -61.51
N GLY A 103 -12.42 6.31 -61.13
CA GLY A 103 -11.23 6.13 -61.96
C GLY A 103 -10.88 4.65 -62.17
N PRO A 104 -9.89 4.32 -63.01
CA PRO A 104 -9.61 2.93 -63.43
C PRO A 104 -9.38 1.90 -62.31
N VAL A 105 -9.00 2.35 -61.11
CA VAL A 105 -8.66 1.50 -59.94
C VAL A 105 -9.72 1.60 -58.83
N ALA A 106 -10.64 2.56 -58.91
CA ALA A 106 -11.65 2.81 -57.89
C ALA A 106 -12.72 1.71 -57.74
N PRO A 107 -13.13 0.94 -58.78
CA PRO A 107 -14.10 -0.14 -58.61
C PRO A 107 -13.60 -1.26 -57.68
N VAL A 108 -12.33 -1.66 -57.82
CA VAL A 108 -11.72 -2.68 -56.97
C VAL A 108 -11.60 -2.19 -55.52
N LEU A 109 -11.22 -0.91 -55.34
CA LEU A 109 -11.18 -0.29 -54.01
C LEU A 109 -12.57 -0.16 -53.38
N ARG A 110 -13.61 0.14 -54.18
CA ARG A 110 -15.00 0.20 -53.72
C ARG A 110 -15.50 -1.16 -53.26
N GLU A 111 -15.31 -2.21 -54.05
CA GLU A 111 -15.65 -3.60 -53.65
C GLU A 111 -14.92 -4.00 -52.36
N THR A 112 -13.63 -3.67 -52.25
CA THR A 112 -12.84 -4.02 -51.06
C THR A 112 -13.35 -3.30 -49.81
N LEU A 113 -13.75 -2.03 -49.92
CA LEU A 113 -14.26 -1.23 -48.80
C LEU A 113 -15.70 -1.60 -48.41
N GLU A 114 -16.52 -2.04 -49.36
CA GLU A 114 -17.89 -2.52 -49.14
C GLU A 114 -17.92 -3.94 -48.57
N ALA A 115 -16.88 -4.74 -48.80
CA ALA A 115 -16.74 -6.10 -48.27
C ALA A 115 -16.18 -6.17 -46.83
N LEU A 116 -15.75 -5.03 -46.24
CA LEU A 116 -15.31 -4.98 -44.86
C LEU A 116 -16.52 -5.05 -43.89
N PRO A 117 -16.46 -5.87 -42.82
CA PRO A 117 -17.55 -6.07 -41.87
C PRO A 117 -17.87 -4.83 -41.03
#